data_AF-A0A832Z8Q2-F1
#
_entry.id   AF-A0A832Z8Q2-F1
#
_cell.length_a   1.000
_cell.length_b   1.000
_cell.length_c   1.000
_cell.angle_alpha   90.00
_cell.angle_beta   90.00
_cell.angle_gamma   90.00
#
_symmetry.space_group_name_H-M   'P 1'
#
loop_
_entity.id
_entity.type
_entity.pdbx_description
1 polymer ?
#
loop_
_entity_poly.entity_id
_entity_poly.type
_entity_poly.pdbx_seq_one_letter_code
_entity_poly.pdbx_strand_id
1 'polypeptide(L)'
;MRRGPVFLGKAYIHWCEKCNVPLIAEKCDIHEKEGIFKLDLTPPADVRFAFEKDLEFMKREFKRHYGVDIGEIIDEKVVLLNKTPGEDDIYEIILDGYIFGWLRFDPLELKWKPGLKVEGAIALWKRFGKNMRKWVIVDEKAVEPIKKGANVLPVGIIEADPSIKVGDDVIIVGESGEVIATGIAKKDYGQLINPKERGTGIKTRRQRGINYREGKKATIEDVIKANKSALEERVRKAREFIGKTTEKIKLPVAIAFSGGK
;
A
#
# COMPACT_ATOMS: atom_id res chain seq x y z
N MET A 1 -24.55 -4.83 15.27
CA MET A 1 -23.81 -5.11 14.01
C MET A 1 -23.18 -3.82 13.52
N ARG A 2 -21.84 -3.71 13.49
CA ARG A 2 -21.18 -2.59 12.80
C ARG A 2 -21.42 -2.79 11.31
N ARG A 3 -22.24 -1.93 10.70
CA ARG A 3 -22.38 -1.87 9.24
C ARG A 3 -20.97 -1.64 8.68
N GLY A 4 -20.54 -2.50 7.75
CA GLY A 4 -19.26 -2.32 7.05
C GLY A 4 -19.20 -0.95 6.37
N PRO A 5 -18.00 -0.50 5.96
CA PRO A 5 -17.84 0.81 5.35
C PRO A 5 -18.80 0.98 4.15
N VAL A 6 -19.43 2.14 4.04
CA VAL A 6 -20.39 2.46 2.99
C VAL A 6 -19.61 2.77 1.71
N PHE A 7 -19.72 1.91 0.71
CA PHE A 7 -19.17 2.15 -0.62
C PHE A 7 -20.16 3.00 -1.43
N LEU A 8 -19.84 4.28 -1.64
CA LEU A 8 -20.61 5.18 -2.51
C LEU A 8 -20.11 5.05 -3.97
N GLY A 9 -20.19 3.85 -4.54
CA GLY A 9 -19.85 3.59 -5.95
C GLY A 9 -19.23 2.21 -6.23
N LYS A 10 -19.22 1.78 -7.50
CA LYS A 10 -18.52 0.58 -7.99
C LYS A 10 -17.02 0.86 -8.15
N ALA A 11 -16.33 1.23 -7.08
CA ALA A 11 -14.87 1.47 -7.10
C ALA A 11 -14.11 0.13 -7.00
N TYR A 12 -14.32 -0.76 -7.97
CA TYR A 12 -13.65 -2.06 -7.99
C TYR A 12 -12.47 -2.02 -8.95
N ILE A 13 -11.29 -1.88 -8.38
CA ILE A 13 -10.03 -2.03 -9.10
C ILE A 13 -9.64 -3.50 -9.03
N HIS A 14 -9.38 -4.06 -10.20
CA HIS A 14 -8.82 -5.39 -10.34
C HIS A 14 -7.34 -5.26 -10.71
N TRP A 15 -6.60 -6.35 -10.64
CA TRP A 15 -5.21 -6.40 -11.05
C TRP A 15 -5.00 -7.60 -11.97
N CYS A 16 -4.29 -7.40 -13.08
CA CYS A 16 -3.80 -8.49 -13.91
C CYS A 16 -2.38 -8.82 -13.47
N GLU A 17 -2.18 -10.00 -12.87
CA GLU A 17 -0.87 -10.49 -12.44
C GLU A 17 0.12 -10.57 -13.61
N LYS A 18 -0.33 -11.11 -14.75
CA LYS A 18 0.53 -11.35 -15.91
C LYS A 18 1.00 -10.06 -16.59
N CYS A 19 0.14 -9.05 -16.66
CA CYS A 19 0.52 -7.73 -17.17
C CYS A 19 1.24 -6.89 -16.12
N ASN A 20 1.01 -7.17 -14.85
CA ASN A 20 1.34 -6.32 -13.71
C ASN A 20 0.73 -4.91 -13.78
N VAL A 21 -0.57 -4.83 -14.09
CA VAL A 21 -1.28 -3.56 -14.25
C VAL A 21 -2.66 -3.59 -13.58
N PRO A 22 -3.16 -2.43 -13.13
CA PRO A 22 -4.53 -2.30 -12.67
C PRO A 22 -5.53 -2.42 -13.82
N LEU A 23 -6.70 -2.93 -13.49
CA LEU A 23 -7.81 -3.14 -14.40
C LEU A 23 -9.08 -2.45 -13.87
N ILE A 24 -9.81 -1.81 -14.78
CA ILE A 24 -11.09 -1.14 -14.49
C ILE A 24 -12.32 -2.01 -14.80
N ALA A 25 -12.07 -3.29 -15.14
CA ALA A 25 -13.03 -4.34 -15.42
C ALA A 25 -12.52 -5.68 -14.90
N GLU A 26 -13.39 -6.69 -14.84
CA GLU A 26 -13.09 -8.06 -14.39
C GLU A 26 -12.34 -8.89 -15.44
N LYS A 27 -11.80 -8.24 -16.48
CA LYS A 27 -11.06 -8.88 -17.57
C LYS A 27 -9.91 -7.98 -18.04
N CYS A 28 -8.85 -8.62 -18.51
CA CYS A 28 -7.73 -8.03 -19.24
C CYS A 28 -7.94 -8.31 -20.74
N ASP A 29 -7.70 -7.33 -21.59
CA ASP A 29 -7.79 -7.53 -23.03
C ASP A 29 -6.63 -8.35 -23.62
N ILE A 30 -5.59 -8.63 -22.82
CA ILE A 30 -4.42 -9.43 -23.22
C ILE A 30 -4.54 -10.87 -22.69
N HIS A 31 -5.06 -11.05 -21.48
CA HIS A 31 -5.08 -12.34 -20.76
C HIS A 31 -6.48 -12.80 -20.35
N GLU A 32 -7.52 -12.17 -20.87
CA GLU A 32 -8.93 -12.44 -20.56
C GLU A 32 -9.23 -12.45 -19.06
N LYS A 33 -9.51 -13.61 -18.45
CA LYS A 33 -9.81 -13.76 -17.01
C LYS A 33 -8.66 -14.36 -16.21
N GLU A 34 -7.56 -14.72 -16.86
CA GLU A 34 -6.48 -15.48 -16.23
C GLU A 34 -5.56 -14.57 -15.39
N GLY A 35 -5.28 -14.98 -14.14
CA GLY A 35 -4.42 -14.22 -13.24
C GLY A 35 -5.02 -12.87 -12.83
N ILE A 36 -6.34 -12.75 -12.83
CA ILE A 36 -7.05 -11.52 -12.44
C ILE A 36 -7.69 -11.70 -11.08
N PHE A 37 -7.48 -10.70 -10.23
CA PHE A 37 -8.07 -10.67 -8.90
C PHE A 37 -8.46 -9.24 -8.53
N LYS A 38 -9.42 -9.12 -7.62
CA LYS A 38 -9.86 -7.84 -7.10
C LYS A 38 -8.92 -7.36 -5.99
N LEU A 39 -8.59 -6.07 -5.99
CA LEU A 39 -7.86 -5.47 -4.89
C LEU A 39 -8.79 -5.16 -3.71
N ASP A 40 -8.36 -5.54 -2.50
CA ASP A 40 -9.05 -5.18 -1.26
C ASP A 40 -8.54 -3.82 -0.76
N LEU A 41 -9.04 -2.76 -1.39
CA LEU A 41 -8.64 -1.38 -1.12
C LEU A 41 -9.44 -0.77 0.02
N THR A 42 -8.78 0.09 0.80
CA THR A 42 -9.45 0.86 1.83
C THR A 42 -10.45 1.86 1.19
N PRO A 43 -11.74 1.85 1.57
CA PRO A 43 -12.73 2.80 1.02
C PRO A 43 -12.33 4.26 1.28
N PRO A 44 -12.62 5.21 0.38
CA PRO A 44 -13.54 5.10 -0.76
C PRO A 44 -12.98 4.38 -2.00
N ALA A 45 -11.73 3.89 -1.96
CA ALA A 45 -11.04 3.27 -3.08
C ALA A 45 -10.97 4.20 -4.32
N ASP A 46 -10.75 5.49 -4.06
CA ASP A 46 -10.61 6.53 -5.07
C ASP A 46 -9.16 6.57 -5.56
N VAL A 47 -8.80 5.55 -6.34
CA VAL A 47 -7.42 5.36 -6.80
C VAL A 47 -7.05 6.32 -7.92
N ARG A 48 -5.79 6.73 -7.94
CA ARG A 48 -5.15 7.41 -9.07
C ARG A 48 -3.75 6.87 -9.30
N PHE A 49 -3.19 7.10 -10.48
CA PHE A 49 -1.77 6.84 -10.72
C PHE A 49 -0.90 7.79 -9.89
N ALA A 50 0.24 7.28 -9.42
CA ALA A 50 1.30 8.12 -8.87
C ALA A 50 2.00 8.85 -10.04
N PHE A 51 2.09 10.17 -9.95
CA PHE A 51 2.89 10.97 -10.88
C PHE A 51 4.33 11.09 -10.38
N GLU A 52 5.20 11.65 -11.21
CA GLU A 52 6.62 11.83 -10.89
C GLU A 52 6.85 12.47 -9.52
N LYS A 53 6.12 13.55 -9.20
CA LYS A 53 6.23 14.21 -7.89
C LYS A 53 5.73 13.36 -6.72
N ASP A 54 4.77 12.47 -6.95
CA ASP A 54 4.37 11.50 -5.94
C ASP A 54 5.46 10.45 -5.71
N LEU A 55 6.09 9.96 -6.78
CA LEU A 55 7.19 8.98 -6.70
C LEU A 55 8.40 9.59 -5.97
N GLU A 56 8.82 10.80 -6.35
CA GLU A 56 9.89 11.54 -5.66
C GLU A 56 9.57 11.74 -4.17
N PHE A 57 8.32 12.11 -3.87
CA PHE A 57 7.85 12.29 -2.51
C PHE A 57 7.93 10.99 -1.69
N MET A 58 7.43 9.88 -2.24
CA MET A 58 7.52 8.56 -1.61
C MET A 58 8.97 8.17 -1.34
N LYS A 59 9.86 8.27 -2.34
CA LYS A 59 11.29 7.98 -2.17
C LYS A 59 11.91 8.79 -1.04
N ARG A 60 11.61 10.08 -0.97
CA ARG A 60 12.15 10.97 0.07
C ARG A 60 11.72 10.53 1.47
N GLU A 61 10.43 10.30 1.70
CA GLU A 61 9.95 9.96 3.05
C GLU A 61 10.36 8.55 3.47
N PHE A 62 10.34 7.57 2.57
CA PHE A 62 10.85 6.22 2.86
C PHE A 62 12.36 6.22 3.12
N LYS A 63 13.15 7.00 2.37
CA LYS A 63 14.59 7.15 2.60
C LYS A 63 14.88 7.79 3.97
N ARG A 64 14.08 8.78 4.39
CA ARG A 64 14.22 9.40 5.71
C ARG A 64 13.93 8.42 6.85
N HIS A 65 12.89 7.61 6.71
CA HIS A 65 12.43 6.70 7.77
C HIS A 65 13.20 5.38 7.79
N TYR A 66 13.19 4.65 6.68
CA TYR A 66 13.80 3.33 6.52
C TYR A 66 15.24 3.37 6.01
N GLY A 67 15.77 4.54 5.65
CA GLY A 67 17.17 4.66 5.22
C GLY A 67 17.48 4.14 3.81
N VAL A 68 16.46 3.74 3.04
CA VAL A 68 16.62 3.09 1.72
C VAL A 68 15.91 3.83 0.61
N ASP A 69 16.43 3.69 -0.61
CA ASP A 69 15.78 4.23 -1.81
C ASP A 69 14.80 3.20 -2.40
N ILE A 70 13.50 3.41 -2.14
CA ILE A 70 12.47 2.52 -2.67
C ILE A 70 12.31 2.61 -4.20
N GLY A 71 12.98 3.56 -4.87
CA GLY A 71 13.05 3.64 -6.34
C GLY A 71 13.50 2.32 -6.98
N GLU A 72 14.40 1.59 -6.31
CA GLU A 72 14.86 0.26 -6.74
C GLU A 72 13.75 -0.80 -6.80
N ILE A 73 12.60 -0.53 -6.19
CA ILE A 73 11.42 -1.40 -6.17
C ILE A 73 10.31 -0.85 -7.05
N ILE A 74 10.11 0.48 -7.09
CA ILE A 74 8.90 1.10 -7.64
C ILE A 74 9.06 1.72 -9.04
N ASP A 75 10.27 2.08 -9.47
CA ASP A 75 10.46 2.96 -10.65
C ASP A 75 10.01 2.35 -11.98
N GLU A 76 10.07 1.04 -12.09
CA GLU A 76 9.72 0.32 -13.32
C GLU A 76 8.33 -0.34 -13.23
N LYS A 77 7.50 0.14 -12.31
CA LYS A 77 6.17 -0.43 -12.02
C LYS A 77 5.08 0.62 -12.08
N VAL A 78 3.87 0.16 -12.32
CA VAL A 78 2.67 0.98 -12.17
C VAL A 78 2.35 1.10 -10.68
N VAL A 79 2.45 2.33 -10.16
CA VAL A 79 2.10 2.65 -8.77
C VAL A 79 0.77 3.39 -8.74
N LEU A 80 -0.14 2.93 -7.90
CA LEU A 80 -1.38 3.62 -7.58
C LEU A 80 -1.34 4.20 -6.17
N LEU A 81 -2.01 5.33 -6.00
CA LEU A 81 -2.28 5.95 -4.72
C LEU A 81 -3.78 5.96 -4.47
N ASN A 82 -4.17 5.57 -3.25
CA ASN A 82 -5.54 5.63 -2.78
C ASN A 82 -5.61 6.56 -1.57
N LYS A 83 -6.37 7.65 -1.66
CA LYS A 83 -6.58 8.54 -0.50
C LYS A 83 -7.59 7.86 0.44
N THR A 84 -7.15 7.61 1.66
CA THR A 84 -7.94 6.88 2.68
C THR A 84 -8.39 7.81 3.80
N PRO A 85 -9.49 7.47 4.51
CA PRO A 85 -9.91 8.20 5.70
C PRO A 85 -8.84 8.17 6.79
N GLY A 86 -8.60 9.32 7.40
CA GLY A 86 -7.64 9.51 8.49
C GLY A 86 -7.96 10.75 9.30
N GLU A 87 -7.17 11.00 10.34
CA GLU A 87 -7.20 12.29 11.05
C GLU A 87 -6.80 13.45 10.12
N ASP A 88 -5.89 13.15 9.19
CA ASP A 88 -5.44 14.04 8.12
C ASP A 88 -5.15 13.18 6.86
N ASP A 89 -4.32 13.66 5.94
CA ASP A 89 -3.98 12.99 4.69
C ASP A 89 -3.28 11.64 4.91
N ILE A 90 -3.87 10.60 4.32
CA ILE A 90 -3.31 9.26 4.25
C ILE A 90 -3.42 8.75 2.82
N TYR A 91 -2.27 8.43 2.23
CA TYR A 91 -2.16 7.80 0.93
C TYR A 91 -1.71 6.35 1.09
N GLU A 92 -2.57 5.42 0.74
CA GLU A 92 -2.25 4.00 0.60
C GLU A 92 -1.55 3.80 -0.76
N ILE A 93 -0.41 3.09 -0.73
CA ILE A 93 0.46 2.87 -1.90
C ILE A 93 0.23 1.45 -2.39
N ILE A 94 -0.09 1.29 -3.67
CA ILE A 94 -0.38 0.01 -4.30
C ILE A 94 0.55 -0.20 -5.49
N LEU A 95 1.20 -1.36 -5.53
CA LEU A 95 1.97 -1.86 -6.67
C LEU A 95 1.99 -3.39 -6.63
N ASP A 96 2.31 -4.04 -7.76
CA ASP A 96 2.35 -5.50 -7.86
C ASP A 96 1.08 -6.22 -7.40
N GLY A 97 -0.06 -5.52 -7.40
CA GLY A 97 -1.35 -6.07 -6.99
C GLY A 97 -1.53 -6.25 -5.49
N TYR A 98 -0.72 -5.60 -4.65
CA TYR A 98 -0.96 -5.53 -3.21
C TYR A 98 -0.74 -4.12 -2.68
N ILE A 99 -1.25 -3.87 -1.47
CA ILE A 99 -0.97 -2.63 -0.75
C ILE A 99 0.44 -2.73 -0.18
N PHE A 100 1.36 -1.94 -0.72
CA PHE A 100 2.75 -1.89 -0.26
C PHE A 100 2.84 -1.27 1.14
N GLY A 101 2.13 -0.18 1.35
CA GLY A 101 2.20 0.58 2.58
C GLY A 101 1.37 1.85 2.50
N TRP A 102 1.76 2.85 3.28
CA TRP A 102 1.11 4.16 3.26
C TRP A 102 2.09 5.28 3.59
N LEU A 103 1.68 6.49 3.22
CA LEU A 103 2.19 7.74 3.77
C LEU A 103 1.05 8.42 4.53
N ARG A 104 1.26 8.64 5.83
CA ARG A 104 0.30 9.35 6.68
C ARG A 104 0.92 10.64 7.17
N PHE A 105 0.20 11.75 7.04
CA PHE A 105 0.57 12.98 7.69
C PHE A 105 0.20 12.93 9.17
N ASP A 106 1.16 13.28 10.02
CA ASP A 106 0.96 13.47 11.45
C ASP A 106 0.80 14.98 11.73
N PRO A 107 -0.41 15.47 12.06
CA PRO A 107 -0.65 16.89 12.24
C PRO A 107 -0.02 17.47 13.52
N LEU A 108 0.36 16.63 14.48
CA LEU A 108 1.01 17.09 15.72
C LEU A 108 2.51 17.32 15.49
N GLU A 109 3.15 16.42 14.75
CA GLU A 109 4.57 16.53 14.43
C GLU A 109 4.85 17.30 13.15
N LEU A 110 3.81 17.60 12.36
CA LEU A 110 3.88 18.19 11.03
C LEU A 110 4.82 17.41 10.10
N LYS A 111 4.71 16.08 10.14
CA LYS A 111 5.60 15.16 9.43
C LYS A 111 4.83 14.05 8.73
N TRP A 112 5.36 13.65 7.58
CA TRP A 112 4.93 12.44 6.91
C TRP A 112 5.58 11.22 7.55
N LYS A 113 4.75 10.25 7.93
CA LYS A 113 5.14 8.98 8.51
C LYS A 113 4.86 7.86 7.52
N PRO A 114 5.89 7.33 6.84
CA PRO A 114 5.72 6.13 6.05
C PRO A 114 5.46 4.93 6.97
N GLY A 115 4.70 3.98 6.46
CA GLY A 115 4.52 2.69 7.11
C GLY A 115 4.26 1.61 6.08
N LEU A 116 4.48 0.36 6.49
CA LEU A 116 4.41 -0.78 5.58
C LEU A 116 3.30 -1.76 5.97
N LYS A 117 2.66 -2.31 4.94
CA LYS A 117 1.99 -3.61 5.05
C LYS A 117 3.05 -4.71 5.01
N VAL A 118 2.66 -5.94 5.33
CA VAL A 118 3.61 -7.06 5.38
C VAL A 118 4.24 -7.32 4.01
N GLU A 119 3.48 -7.24 2.93
CA GLU A 119 3.98 -7.42 1.57
C GLU A 119 5.03 -6.37 1.20
N GLY A 120 4.80 -5.08 1.51
CA GLY A 120 5.82 -4.06 1.30
C GLY A 120 7.03 -4.21 2.21
N ALA A 121 6.84 -4.69 3.44
CA ALA A 121 7.95 -5.04 4.33
C ALA A 121 8.78 -6.21 3.80
N ILE A 122 8.15 -7.24 3.22
CA ILE A 122 8.83 -8.32 2.50
C ILE A 122 9.63 -7.75 1.32
N ALA A 123 9.04 -6.87 0.51
CA ALA A 123 9.69 -6.24 -0.63
C ALA A 123 10.98 -5.50 -0.20
N LEU A 124 10.89 -4.66 0.84
CA LEU A 124 12.04 -3.92 1.36
C LEU A 124 13.08 -4.86 1.95
N TRP A 125 12.67 -5.79 2.81
CA TRP A 125 13.60 -6.67 3.50
C TRP A 125 14.36 -7.58 2.53
N LYS A 126 13.68 -8.14 1.53
CA LYS A 126 14.30 -8.95 0.48
C LYS A 126 15.32 -8.16 -0.33
N ARG A 127 15.07 -6.86 -0.57
CA ARG A 127 15.98 -5.99 -1.34
C ARG A 127 17.17 -5.49 -0.54
N PHE A 128 16.95 -5.06 0.70
CA PHE A 128 17.94 -4.30 1.48
C PHE A 128 18.47 -5.04 2.71
N GLY A 129 17.73 -5.99 3.26
CA GLY A 129 18.06 -6.68 4.52
C GLY A 129 18.40 -5.68 5.63
N LYS A 130 19.44 -5.98 6.42
CA LYS A 130 19.91 -5.12 7.51
C LYS A 130 20.50 -3.77 7.08
N ASN A 131 20.68 -3.52 5.78
CA ASN A 131 21.10 -2.19 5.30
C ASN A 131 19.97 -1.15 5.43
N MET A 132 18.72 -1.59 5.61
CA MET A 132 17.61 -0.70 5.97
C MET A 132 17.59 -0.40 7.48
N ARG A 133 16.78 0.58 7.86
CA ARG A 133 16.49 0.95 9.26
C ARG A 133 15.11 0.46 9.66
N LYS A 134 14.78 0.57 10.95
CA LYS A 134 13.44 0.31 11.53
C LYS A 134 13.01 -1.16 11.42
N TRP A 135 13.93 -2.08 11.69
CA TRP A 135 13.64 -3.51 11.78
C TRP A 135 13.98 -4.04 13.17
N VAL A 136 13.29 -5.12 13.56
CA VAL A 136 13.67 -5.96 14.70
C VAL A 136 13.72 -7.42 14.27
N ILE A 137 14.62 -8.18 14.88
CA ILE A 137 14.69 -9.63 14.78
C ILE A 137 14.18 -10.22 16.09
N VAL A 138 13.21 -11.13 15.99
CA VAL A 138 12.59 -11.80 17.14
C VAL A 138 12.96 -13.27 17.18
N ASP A 139 12.97 -13.82 18.40
CA ASP A 139 13.17 -15.26 18.64
C ASP A 139 12.08 -16.11 17.96
N GLU A 140 12.47 -17.29 17.49
CA GLU A 140 11.59 -18.19 16.76
C GLU A 140 10.32 -18.57 17.57
N LYS A 141 10.40 -18.65 18.90
CA LYS A 141 9.23 -18.93 19.76
C LYS A 141 8.23 -17.78 19.78
N ALA A 142 8.65 -16.57 19.42
CA ALA A 142 7.78 -15.40 19.32
C ALA A 142 7.02 -15.33 17.98
N VAL A 143 7.50 -16.03 16.94
CA VAL A 143 6.94 -15.99 15.58
C VAL A 143 5.46 -16.37 15.55
N GLU A 144 5.12 -17.57 16.03
CA GLU A 144 3.74 -18.07 15.99
C GLU A 144 2.75 -17.21 16.80
N PRO A 145 3.07 -16.77 18.04
CA PRO A 145 2.27 -15.78 18.74
C PRO A 145 2.05 -14.48 17.96
N ILE A 146 3.09 -13.95 17.32
CA ILE A 146 3.01 -12.69 16.55
C ILE A 146 2.13 -12.86 15.32
N LYS A 147 2.27 -13.97 14.57
CA LYS A 147 1.38 -14.30 13.43
C LYS A 147 -0.10 -14.38 13.86
N LYS A 148 -0.36 -14.81 15.10
CA LYS A 148 -1.72 -14.84 15.70
C LYS A 148 -2.19 -13.47 16.24
N GLY A 149 -1.37 -12.43 16.14
CA GLY A 149 -1.70 -11.05 16.50
C GLY A 149 -1.21 -10.61 17.88
N ALA A 150 -0.29 -11.34 18.51
CA ALA A 150 0.36 -10.90 19.74
C ALA A 150 1.27 -9.68 19.47
N ASN A 151 1.43 -8.82 20.47
CA ASN A 151 2.42 -7.76 20.45
C ASN A 151 3.82 -8.32 20.72
N VAL A 152 4.85 -7.64 20.23
CA VAL A 152 6.24 -8.01 20.54
C VAL A 152 6.63 -7.42 21.90
N LEU A 153 7.15 -8.27 22.78
CA LEU A 153 7.73 -7.87 24.07
C LEU A 153 9.26 -7.79 23.93
N PRO A 154 9.96 -6.89 24.64
CA PRO A 154 11.42 -6.78 24.59
C PRO A 154 12.18 -8.09 24.83
N VAL A 155 11.68 -8.94 25.73
CA VAL A 155 12.27 -10.26 26.02
C VAL A 155 12.34 -11.20 24.81
N GLY A 156 11.50 -10.99 23.79
CA GLY A 156 11.49 -11.77 22.55
C GLY A 156 12.28 -11.13 21.41
N ILE A 157 12.95 -10.00 21.63
CA ILE A 157 13.76 -9.30 20.63
C ILE A 157 15.21 -9.74 20.80
N ILE A 158 15.78 -10.28 19.74
CA ILE A 158 17.20 -10.69 19.68
C ILE A 158 18.06 -9.50 19.24
N GLU A 159 17.57 -8.76 18.24
CA GLU A 159 18.31 -7.67 17.63
C GLU A 159 17.32 -6.59 17.16
N ALA A 160 17.77 -5.34 17.15
CA ALA A 160 16.96 -4.21 16.71
C ALA A 160 17.84 -3.17 16.03
N ASP A 161 17.31 -2.49 15.02
CA ASP A 161 17.96 -1.32 14.43
C ASP A 161 18.14 -0.20 15.48
N PRO A 162 19.37 0.30 15.69
CA PRO A 162 19.65 1.34 16.70
C PRO A 162 18.91 2.66 16.48
N SER A 163 18.40 2.90 15.27
CA SER A 163 17.69 4.15 14.96
C SER A 163 16.24 4.18 15.46
N ILE A 164 15.70 3.07 15.97
CA ILE A 164 14.28 2.98 16.37
C ILE A 164 13.96 3.91 17.54
N LYS A 165 12.91 4.70 17.36
CA LYS A 165 12.30 5.60 18.34
C LYS A 165 10.84 5.23 18.58
N VAL A 166 10.32 5.67 19.72
CA VAL A 166 8.89 5.55 20.03
C VAL A 166 8.06 6.20 18.93
N GLY A 167 7.06 5.47 18.42
CA GLY A 167 6.18 5.94 17.35
C GLY A 167 6.61 5.53 15.94
N ASP A 168 7.81 5.01 15.75
CA ASP A 168 8.28 4.55 14.43
C ASP A 168 7.47 3.36 13.93
N ASP A 169 7.20 3.35 12.63
CA ASP A 169 6.76 2.15 11.92
C ASP A 169 7.95 1.20 11.73
N VAL A 170 7.81 -0.04 12.19
CA VAL A 170 8.88 -1.03 12.21
C VAL A 170 8.46 -2.33 11.55
N ILE A 171 9.41 -2.99 10.89
CA ILE A 171 9.25 -4.36 10.39
C ILE A 171 9.77 -5.35 11.44
N ILE A 172 9.14 -6.52 11.51
CA ILE A 172 9.44 -7.59 12.46
C ILE A 172 9.82 -8.81 11.65
N VAL A 173 11.04 -9.30 11.87
CA VAL A 173 11.65 -10.39 11.12
C VAL A 173 11.95 -11.55 12.08
N GLY A 174 11.72 -12.78 11.65
CA GLY A 174 12.15 -13.96 12.40
C GLY A 174 13.64 -14.23 12.21
N GLU A 175 14.21 -15.12 13.02
CA GLU A 175 15.62 -15.52 12.90
C GLU A 175 15.94 -16.13 11.53
N SER A 176 14.97 -16.81 10.92
CA SER A 176 15.06 -17.36 9.55
C SER A 176 15.17 -16.31 8.46
N GLY A 177 15.02 -15.02 8.79
CA GLY A 177 15.02 -13.91 7.84
C GLY A 177 13.67 -13.65 7.18
N GLU A 178 12.61 -14.38 7.55
CA GLU A 178 11.27 -14.15 7.05
C GLU A 178 10.61 -12.95 7.75
N VAL A 179 9.91 -12.09 6.99
CA VAL A 179 9.16 -10.98 7.58
C VAL A 179 7.86 -11.52 8.17
N ILE A 180 7.71 -11.36 9.48
CA ILE A 180 6.58 -11.88 10.25
C ILE A 180 5.48 -10.84 10.33
N ALA A 181 5.84 -9.58 10.55
CA ALA A 181 4.89 -8.53 10.84
C ALA A 181 5.42 -7.12 10.61
N THR A 182 4.49 -6.16 10.68
CA THR A 182 4.81 -4.75 10.88
C THR A 182 4.08 -4.22 12.11
N GLY A 183 4.59 -3.15 12.70
CA GLY A 183 4.03 -2.58 13.92
C GLY A 183 4.50 -1.16 14.19
N ILE A 184 4.03 -0.62 15.32
CA ILE A 184 4.47 0.68 15.83
C ILE A 184 5.31 0.44 17.08
N ALA A 185 6.53 0.95 17.09
CA ALA A 185 7.39 0.94 18.26
C ALA A 185 6.75 1.72 19.41
N LYS A 186 6.64 1.07 20.58
CA LYS A 186 6.20 1.68 21.84
C LYS A 186 7.35 1.97 22.78
N LYS A 187 8.56 1.58 22.38
CA LYS A 187 9.82 1.72 23.08
C LYS A 187 10.91 2.09 22.07
N ASP A 188 11.92 2.81 22.53
CA ASP A 188 13.10 3.09 21.73
C ASP A 188 14.07 1.90 21.70
N TYR A 189 15.15 2.00 20.92
CA TYR A 189 16.17 0.96 20.81
C TYR A 189 16.65 0.45 22.17
N GLY A 190 17.10 1.33 23.07
CA GLY A 190 17.72 0.93 24.33
C GLY A 190 16.76 0.13 25.22
N GLN A 191 15.48 0.49 25.18
CA GLN A 191 14.44 -0.27 25.86
C GLN A 191 14.06 -1.58 25.15
N LEU A 192 14.08 -1.62 23.81
CA LEU A 192 13.75 -2.81 23.02
C LEU A 192 14.78 -3.93 23.21
N ILE A 193 16.07 -3.59 23.33
CA ILE A 193 17.15 -4.57 23.54
C ILE A 193 17.39 -4.92 25.02
N ASN A 194 16.62 -4.34 25.95
CA ASN A 194 16.74 -4.64 27.37
C ASN A 194 15.80 -5.80 27.76
N PRO A 195 16.30 -7.02 28.05
CA PRO A 195 15.43 -8.17 28.35
C PRO A 195 14.66 -8.04 29.67
N LYS A 196 15.06 -7.12 30.56
CA LYS A 196 14.34 -6.83 31.82
C LYS A 196 13.15 -5.88 31.62
N GLU A 197 13.08 -5.23 30.46
CA GLU A 197 12.10 -4.21 30.15
C GLU A 197 10.70 -4.83 29.97
N ARG A 198 9.68 -4.25 30.62
CA ARG A 198 8.36 -4.88 30.79
C ARG A 198 7.27 -4.22 29.95
N GLY A 199 6.34 -5.00 29.43
CA GLY A 199 5.24 -4.51 28.60
C GLY A 199 5.60 -4.39 27.11
N THR A 200 4.65 -3.92 26.31
CA THR A 200 4.73 -3.93 24.84
C THR A 200 5.91 -3.13 24.32
N GLY A 201 6.82 -3.80 23.59
CA GLY A 201 7.89 -3.17 22.83
C GLY A 201 7.38 -2.67 21.48
N ILE A 202 6.68 -3.53 20.72
CA ILE A 202 6.08 -3.17 19.43
C ILE A 202 4.63 -3.59 19.43
N LYS A 203 3.75 -2.63 19.13
CA LYS A 203 2.32 -2.89 18.90
C LYS A 203 2.15 -3.38 17.46
N THR A 204 1.87 -4.67 17.30
CA THR A 204 1.76 -5.32 15.99
C THR A 204 0.46 -4.97 15.30
N ARG A 205 0.47 -4.95 13.97
CA ARG A 205 -0.75 -4.84 13.16
C ARG A 205 -1.27 -6.23 12.84
N ARG A 206 -2.59 -6.40 12.95
CA ARG A 206 -3.25 -7.66 12.59
C ARG A 206 -3.10 -7.90 11.09
N GLN A 207 -2.80 -9.15 10.75
CA GLN A 207 -2.57 -9.59 9.38
C GLN A 207 -3.68 -10.53 8.93
N ARG A 208 -4.00 -10.49 7.64
CA ARG A 208 -4.89 -11.44 6.98
C ARG A 208 -4.36 -11.67 5.57
N GLY A 209 -4.14 -12.93 5.21
CA GLY A 209 -3.79 -13.34 3.85
C GLY A 209 -2.61 -12.56 3.25
N ILE A 210 -1.38 -12.91 3.62
CA ILE A 210 -0.18 -12.32 3.00
C ILE A 210 -0.08 -12.84 1.57
N ASN A 211 -0.07 -11.94 0.60
CA ASN A 211 -0.06 -12.30 -0.82
C ASN A 211 1.02 -11.56 -1.59
N TYR A 212 2.26 -11.66 -1.09
CA TYR A 212 3.43 -11.06 -1.69
C TYR A 212 3.74 -11.68 -3.06
N ARG A 213 4.06 -10.82 -4.03
CA ARG A 213 4.52 -11.20 -5.36
C ARG A 213 5.45 -10.12 -5.92
N GLU A 214 6.31 -10.51 -6.85
CA GLU A 214 7.12 -9.56 -7.62
C GLU A 214 6.58 -9.50 -9.04
N GLY A 215 5.94 -8.39 -9.36
CA GLY A 215 5.42 -8.15 -10.69
C GLY A 215 6.54 -7.78 -11.67
N LYS A 216 6.32 -8.09 -12.94
CA LYS A 216 7.21 -7.66 -14.03
C LYS A 216 7.14 -6.14 -14.21
N LYS A 217 8.11 -5.58 -14.94
CA LYS A 217 8.07 -4.17 -15.35
C LYS A 217 6.79 -3.89 -16.14
N ALA A 218 6.18 -2.72 -15.89
CA ALA A 218 4.94 -2.33 -16.52
C ALA A 218 4.88 -0.81 -16.73
N THR A 219 4.29 -0.41 -17.85
CA THR A 219 4.16 0.98 -18.30
C THR A 219 2.71 1.43 -18.35
N ILE A 220 2.46 2.73 -18.49
CA ILE A 220 1.10 3.26 -18.69
C ILE A 220 0.52 2.74 -20.03
N GLU A 221 1.35 2.54 -21.05
CA GLU A 221 0.94 1.93 -22.31
C GLU A 221 0.41 0.51 -22.11
N ASP A 222 1.02 -0.27 -21.23
CA ASP A 222 0.52 -1.61 -20.88
C ASP A 222 -0.82 -1.55 -20.15
N VAL A 223 -1.02 -0.56 -19.28
CA VAL A 223 -2.31 -0.30 -18.63
C VAL A 223 -3.39 -0.02 -19.68
N ILE A 224 -3.10 0.87 -20.64
CA ILE A 224 -4.03 1.26 -21.70
C ILE A 224 -4.38 0.05 -22.57
N LYS A 225 -3.38 -0.74 -22.98
CA LYS A 225 -3.59 -1.97 -23.78
C LYS A 225 -4.46 -2.98 -23.03
N ALA A 226 -4.16 -3.22 -21.75
CA ALA A 226 -4.89 -4.18 -20.93
C ALA A 226 -6.35 -3.79 -20.66
N ASN A 227 -6.68 -2.49 -20.74
CA ASN A 227 -8.01 -1.94 -20.44
C ASN A 227 -8.77 -1.41 -21.66
N LYS A 228 -8.25 -1.58 -22.89
CA LYS A 228 -8.72 -0.87 -24.09
C LYS A 228 -10.24 -0.96 -24.30
N SER A 229 -10.79 -2.16 -24.34
CA SER A 229 -12.22 -2.44 -24.54
C SER A 229 -13.06 -1.89 -23.39
N ALA A 230 -12.56 -1.96 -22.15
CA ALA A 230 -13.25 -1.41 -20.99
C ALA A 230 -13.30 0.13 -21.02
N LEU A 231 -12.21 0.76 -21.49
CA LEU A 231 -12.14 2.21 -21.69
C LEU A 231 -13.07 2.64 -22.83
N GLU A 232 -13.03 1.97 -23.98
CA GLU A 232 -13.90 2.23 -25.13
C GLU A 232 -15.38 2.13 -24.76
N GLU A 233 -15.76 1.11 -23.98
CA GLU A 233 -17.13 0.95 -23.49
C GLU A 233 -17.56 2.06 -22.52
N ARG A 234 -16.66 2.52 -21.64
CA ARG A 234 -16.93 3.68 -20.76
C ARG A 234 -17.10 4.97 -21.57
N VAL A 235 -16.26 5.20 -22.58
CA VAL A 235 -16.36 6.36 -23.48
C VAL A 235 -17.67 6.32 -24.27
N ARG A 236 -18.06 5.15 -24.80
CA ARG A 236 -19.33 4.96 -25.52
C ARG A 236 -20.52 5.31 -24.63
N LYS A 237 -20.56 4.77 -23.41
CA LYS A 237 -21.62 5.08 -22.42
C LYS A 237 -21.68 6.55 -22.05
N ALA A 238 -20.53 7.20 -21.86
CA ALA A 238 -20.47 8.63 -21.56
C ALA A 238 -21.01 9.48 -22.70
N ARG A 239 -20.64 9.18 -23.95
CA ARG A 239 -21.16 9.87 -25.15
C ARG A 239 -22.68 9.69 -25.29
N GLU A 240 -23.17 8.47 -25.09
CA GLU A 240 -24.61 8.17 -25.15
C GLU A 240 -25.39 8.94 -24.08
N PHE A 241 -24.85 9.01 -22.85
CA PHE A 241 -25.45 9.77 -21.75
C PHE A 241 -25.50 11.27 -22.05
N ILE A 242 -24.39 11.85 -22.49
CA ILE A 242 -24.31 13.26 -22.89
C ILE A 242 -25.32 13.54 -24.01
N GLY A 243 -25.34 12.74 -25.08
CA GLY A 243 -26.28 12.87 -26.20
C GLY A 243 -27.74 12.92 -25.74
N LYS A 244 -28.18 11.88 -25.01
CA LYS A 244 -29.54 11.80 -24.44
C LYS A 244 -29.89 12.99 -23.54
N THR A 245 -28.92 13.50 -22.78
CA THR A 245 -29.13 14.62 -21.86
C THR A 245 -29.31 15.92 -22.65
N THR A 246 -28.48 16.16 -23.66
CA THR A 246 -28.57 17.35 -24.53
C THR A 246 -29.86 17.39 -25.33
N GLU A 247 -30.29 16.24 -25.89
CA GLU A 247 -31.57 16.11 -26.63
C GLU A 247 -32.78 16.38 -25.75
N LYS A 248 -32.73 15.95 -24.48
CA LYS A 248 -33.83 16.09 -23.52
C LYS A 248 -33.94 17.51 -22.94
N ILE A 249 -32.83 18.10 -22.52
CA ILE A 249 -32.83 19.38 -21.78
C ILE A 249 -32.91 20.59 -22.72
N LYS A 250 -32.31 20.52 -23.93
CA LYS A 250 -32.33 21.58 -24.95
C LYS A 250 -31.87 22.97 -24.46
N LEU A 251 -30.93 23.01 -23.51
CA LEU A 251 -30.25 24.23 -23.07
C LEU A 251 -28.82 24.26 -23.65
N PRO A 252 -28.14 25.42 -23.68
CA PRO A 252 -26.73 25.50 -24.05
C PRO A 252 -25.87 24.49 -23.27
N VAL A 253 -25.00 23.77 -23.99
CA VAL A 253 -24.21 22.68 -23.42
C VAL A 253 -22.96 23.24 -22.75
N ALA A 254 -22.77 22.93 -21.47
CA ALA A 254 -21.53 23.14 -20.75
C ALA A 254 -21.06 21.79 -20.18
N ILE A 255 -19.81 21.42 -20.46
CA ILE A 255 -19.19 20.21 -19.91
C ILE A 255 -18.16 20.65 -18.87
N ALA A 256 -18.50 20.48 -17.59
CA ALA A 256 -17.54 20.68 -16.52
C ALA A 256 -16.62 19.46 -16.45
N PHE A 257 -15.37 19.64 -16.84
CA PHE A 257 -14.33 18.66 -16.56
C PHE A 257 -13.84 18.87 -15.13
N SER A 258 -14.37 18.08 -14.19
CA SER A 258 -13.79 17.97 -12.84
C SER A 258 -12.50 17.16 -12.95
N GLY A 259 -11.41 17.82 -13.35
CA GLY A 259 -10.10 17.18 -13.49
C GLY A 259 -9.65 16.54 -12.18
N GLY A 260 -9.28 15.27 -12.25
CA GLY A 260 -8.73 14.50 -11.13
C GLY A 260 -9.47 13.18 -10.92
N LYS A 261 -9.25 12.20 -11.80
CA LYS A 261 -9.45 10.76 -11.61
C LYS A 261 -8.89 10.01 -12.81
#